data_AF-A0A2V7YP81-F1
#
_entry.id   AF-A0A2V7YP81-F1
#
_cell.length_a   1.000
_cell.length_b   1.000
_cell.length_c   1.000
_cell.angle_alpha   90.00
_cell.angle_beta   90.00
_cell.angle_gamma   90.00
#
_symmetry.space_group_name_H-M   'P 1'
#
loop_
_entity.id
_entity.type
_entity.pdbx_description
1 polymer ?
#
loop_
_entity_poly.entity_id
_entity_poly.type
_entity_poly.pdbx_seq_one_letter_code
_entity_poly.pdbx_strand_id
1 'polypeptide(L)'
;MRLCVSLVAVVALSVSALAENVPRRRAVLPPTSPPTSETLIASALASGQIDAETALKYRVYAAFADCRLPAKFRGDDSAVTNSMVAAEVAVQFDTLSAPTQAALLPFLRPPYAANGWVQQQADACGWSKQSTAFASDFVSALGGKVTVTYRTDVAGDAKKARDIAAEIEARIWPNLTDLMGREPLPYFGETRRWDLSLVFINDSRPGHNVDGTTQSLETAPGHFGCKQTPAFSEVDSRAPNIFSAVAHELMHAILFSYDVTTPCQFPEYHWWHEASATWAEDRVYKEVNSEHLQAPHFLNAPEVSLECMGVNCPGHQFGAYLLPFYIGGRHFDDLLVRRSWEAAQTRLSLDAIDSALTPYGGFETVWPEFVVANWNRFPVNDYMLDKLNIGASAEETNVLLGGSDRVAEMESNGVFAGPLSIEPLSAQYFDFKFSDPKVRSVVFINGLTFKLAIRPHPMDQRRP
;
A
#
# COMPACT_ATOMS: atom_id res chain seq x y z
N MET A 1 -43.50 -3.00 11.96
CA MET A 1 -42.11 -2.65 12.32
C MET A 1 -41.26 -3.90 12.13
N ARG A 2 -40.54 -4.02 11.01
CA ARG A 2 -39.60 -5.15 10.80
C ARG A 2 -38.34 -4.80 11.58
N LEU A 3 -38.11 -5.46 12.71
CA LEU A 3 -36.79 -5.45 13.34
C LEU A 3 -35.87 -6.31 12.46
N CYS A 4 -35.11 -5.67 11.57
CA CYS A 4 -33.85 -6.25 11.11
C CYS A 4 -32.87 -6.11 12.29
N VAL A 5 -32.70 -7.17 13.07
CA VAL A 5 -31.57 -7.27 13.99
C VAL A 5 -30.42 -7.81 13.16
N SER A 6 -29.48 -6.96 12.77
CA SER A 6 -28.18 -7.41 12.27
C SER A 6 -27.30 -7.70 13.48
N LEU A 7 -26.80 -8.92 13.59
CA LEU A 7 -25.75 -9.27 14.54
C LEU A 7 -24.46 -9.38 13.73
N VAL A 8 -23.53 -8.44 13.96
CA VAL A 8 -22.19 -8.50 13.39
C VAL A 8 -21.30 -9.25 14.39
N ALA A 9 -20.81 -10.41 14.01
CA ALA A 9 -19.76 -11.11 14.75
C ALA A 9 -18.43 -10.78 14.06
N VAL A 10 -17.65 -9.91 14.68
CA VAL A 10 -16.28 -9.61 14.27
C VAL A 10 -15.34 -10.51 15.06
N VAL A 11 -14.61 -11.39 14.37
CA VAL A 11 -13.51 -12.15 14.97
C VAL A 11 -12.20 -11.52 14.51
N ALA A 12 -11.50 -10.88 15.45
CA ALA A 12 -10.16 -10.34 15.27
C ALA A 12 -9.22 -11.04 16.25
N LEU A 13 -8.06 -11.53 15.79
CA LEU A 13 -6.99 -12.05 16.65
C LEU A 13 -5.78 -11.13 16.54
N SER A 14 -5.39 -10.54 17.67
CA SER A 14 -4.10 -9.88 17.84
C SER A 14 -3.12 -10.87 18.46
N VAL A 15 -2.04 -11.21 17.76
CA VAL A 15 -0.94 -12.01 18.33
C VAL A 15 0.34 -11.20 18.22
N SER A 16 0.92 -10.81 19.36
CA SER A 16 2.26 -10.25 19.41
C SER A 16 3.27 -11.33 19.05
N ALA A 17 4.07 -11.09 18.00
CA ALA A 17 4.83 -12.12 17.30
C ALA A 17 5.96 -12.74 18.14
N LEU A 18 5.87 -14.07 18.35
CA LEU A 18 7.00 -15.00 18.33
C LEU A 18 6.47 -16.38 17.89
N ALA A 19 6.39 -16.66 16.59
CA ALA A 19 6.13 -18.04 16.12
C ALA A 19 6.67 -18.29 14.71
N GLU A 20 7.37 -19.42 14.58
CA GLU A 20 8.00 -19.94 13.37
C GLU A 20 6.99 -20.28 12.27
N ASN A 21 7.24 -19.78 11.06
CA ASN A 21 6.47 -20.02 9.85
C ASN A 21 6.53 -21.50 9.40
N VAL A 22 5.37 -22.16 9.31
CA VAL A 22 5.19 -23.36 8.48
C VAL A 22 4.20 -23.03 7.36
N PRO A 23 4.64 -22.92 6.09
CA PRO A 23 3.76 -22.55 5.00
C PRO A 23 2.88 -23.74 4.59
N ARG A 24 1.55 -23.61 4.72
CA ARG A 24 0.61 -24.52 4.06
C ARG A 24 0.38 -24.03 2.62
N ARG A 25 0.92 -24.77 1.64
CA ARG A 25 0.59 -24.59 0.22
C ARG A 25 -0.88 -24.95 -0.01
N ARG A 26 -1.74 -23.95 -0.23
CA ARG A 26 -3.01 -24.14 -0.94
C ARG A 26 -2.67 -24.25 -2.43
N ALA A 27 -3.21 -25.25 -3.11
CA ALA A 27 -3.09 -25.35 -4.56
C ALA A 27 -3.87 -24.19 -5.19
N VAL A 28 -3.14 -23.17 -5.64
CA VAL A 28 -3.66 -22.07 -6.45
C VAL A 28 -4.03 -22.65 -7.81
N LEU A 29 -5.30 -22.50 -8.22
CA LEU A 29 -5.70 -22.76 -9.60
C LEU A 29 -4.80 -21.92 -10.51
N PRO A 30 -4.24 -22.47 -11.61
CA PRO A 30 -3.33 -21.71 -12.45
C PRO A 30 -4.04 -20.45 -12.94
N PRO A 31 -3.43 -19.26 -12.82
CA PRO A 31 -4.02 -18.04 -13.34
C PRO A 31 -4.20 -18.23 -14.85
N THR A 32 -5.42 -17.97 -15.33
CA THR A 32 -5.76 -17.92 -16.75
C THR A 32 -5.22 -16.66 -17.44
N SER A 33 -4.52 -15.80 -16.69
CA SER A 33 -3.85 -14.61 -17.21
C SER A 33 -2.51 -14.96 -17.85
N PRO A 34 -2.09 -14.24 -18.91
CA PRO A 34 -0.74 -14.36 -19.45
C PRO A 34 0.31 -14.10 -18.35
N PRO A 35 1.51 -14.70 -18.44
CA PRO A 35 2.57 -14.45 -17.48
C PRO A 35 3.03 -12.99 -17.54
N THR A 36 3.34 -12.41 -16.37
CA THR A 36 3.96 -11.08 -16.26
C THR A 36 5.40 -11.11 -16.78
N SER A 37 5.96 -9.94 -17.10
CA SER A 37 7.38 -9.83 -17.48
C SER A 37 8.27 -10.39 -16.37
N GLU A 38 7.95 -10.09 -15.10
CA GLU A 38 8.61 -10.65 -13.91
C GLU A 38 8.61 -12.18 -13.92
N THR A 39 7.46 -12.81 -14.19
CA THR A 39 7.34 -14.28 -14.21
C THR A 39 8.20 -14.91 -15.30
N LEU A 40 8.23 -14.28 -16.49
CA LEU A 40 9.04 -14.75 -17.63
C LEU A 40 10.53 -14.65 -17.33
N ILE A 41 10.96 -13.52 -16.74
CA ILE A 41 12.36 -13.27 -16.38
C ILE A 41 12.81 -14.22 -15.25
N ALA A 42 12.00 -14.35 -14.19
CA ALA A 42 12.27 -15.26 -13.08
C ALA A 42 12.39 -16.72 -13.54
N SER A 43 11.54 -17.16 -14.47
CA SER A 43 11.59 -18.51 -15.05
C SER A 43 12.88 -18.74 -15.85
N ALA A 44 13.34 -17.74 -16.61
CA ALA A 44 14.59 -17.83 -17.34
C ALA A 44 15.82 -17.84 -16.42
N LEU A 45 15.80 -17.04 -15.35
CA LEU A 45 16.84 -17.08 -14.31
C LEU A 45 16.90 -18.45 -13.63
N ALA A 46 15.75 -18.98 -13.19
CA ALA A 46 15.65 -20.28 -12.51
C ALA A 46 16.12 -21.45 -13.40
N SER A 47 15.93 -21.35 -14.72
CA SER A 47 16.40 -22.35 -15.68
C SER A 47 17.85 -22.14 -16.16
N GLY A 48 18.55 -21.10 -15.67
CA GLY A 48 19.92 -20.78 -16.06
C GLY A 48 20.08 -20.22 -17.48
N GLN A 49 18.99 -19.78 -18.13
CA GLN A 49 19.04 -19.16 -19.46
C GLN A 49 19.64 -17.76 -19.44
N ILE A 50 19.54 -17.07 -18.30
CA ILE A 50 20.11 -15.74 -18.04
C ILE A 50 20.73 -15.75 -16.65
N ASP A 51 21.75 -14.92 -16.44
CA ASP A 51 22.34 -14.69 -15.12
C ASP A 51 21.56 -13.66 -14.28
N ALA A 52 21.94 -13.52 -13.01
CA ALA A 52 21.27 -12.64 -12.06
C ALA A 52 21.32 -11.15 -12.48
N GLU A 53 22.46 -10.65 -12.97
CA GLU A 53 22.57 -9.26 -13.42
C GLU A 53 21.75 -8.99 -14.69
N THR A 54 21.66 -9.97 -15.59
CA THR A 54 20.82 -9.91 -16.78
C THR A 54 19.34 -9.91 -16.40
N ALA A 55 18.94 -10.75 -15.45
CA ALA A 55 17.59 -10.74 -14.91
C ALA A 55 17.24 -9.39 -14.27
N LEU A 56 18.14 -8.82 -13.45
CA LEU A 56 17.96 -7.50 -12.84
C LEU A 56 17.79 -6.41 -13.89
N LYS A 57 18.66 -6.37 -14.92
CA LYS A 57 18.52 -5.43 -16.05
C LYS A 57 17.18 -5.56 -16.76
N TYR A 58 16.75 -6.78 -17.05
CA TYR A 58 15.47 -6.99 -17.73
C TYR A 58 14.27 -6.60 -16.86
N ARG A 59 14.33 -6.79 -15.55
CA ARG A 59 13.29 -6.32 -14.63
C ARG A 59 13.21 -4.79 -14.60
N VAL A 60 14.36 -4.09 -14.61
CA VAL A 60 14.39 -2.63 -14.77
C VAL A 60 13.82 -2.21 -16.13
N TYR A 61 14.23 -2.86 -17.22
CA TYR A 61 13.70 -2.52 -18.54
C TYR A 61 12.19 -2.79 -18.66
N ALA A 62 11.65 -3.81 -17.98
CA ALA A 62 10.22 -4.02 -17.88
C ALA A 62 9.54 -2.87 -17.11
N ALA A 63 10.05 -2.55 -15.91
CA ALA A 63 9.47 -1.53 -15.05
C ALA A 63 9.46 -0.11 -15.67
N PHE A 64 10.37 0.17 -16.60
CA PHE A 64 10.46 1.47 -17.30
C PHE A 64 10.03 1.39 -18.78
N ALA A 65 9.40 0.29 -19.21
CA ALA A 65 9.10 -0.06 -20.61
C ALA A 65 10.21 0.33 -21.61
N ASP A 66 11.44 -0.03 -21.28
CA ASP A 66 12.61 0.21 -22.12
C ASP A 66 12.69 -0.84 -23.24
N CYS A 67 12.85 -0.37 -24.48
CA CYS A 67 12.85 -1.25 -25.66
C CYS A 67 14.05 -2.21 -25.71
N ARG A 68 15.06 -2.05 -24.86
CA ARG A 68 16.14 -3.04 -24.66
C ARG A 68 15.65 -4.35 -24.04
N LEU A 69 14.46 -4.38 -23.43
CA LEU A 69 13.85 -5.64 -22.98
C LEU A 69 13.57 -6.55 -24.18
N PRO A 70 14.17 -7.77 -24.25
CA PRO A 70 13.91 -8.70 -25.34
C PRO A 70 12.42 -9.08 -25.41
N ALA A 71 11.88 -9.20 -26.63
CA ALA A 71 10.45 -9.45 -26.85
C ALA A 71 9.91 -10.71 -26.12
N LYS A 72 10.75 -11.75 -25.95
CA LYS A 72 10.38 -12.98 -25.22
C LYS A 72 10.15 -12.80 -23.72
N PHE A 73 10.56 -11.66 -23.16
CA PHE A 73 10.40 -11.31 -21.75
C PHE A 73 9.35 -10.23 -21.51
N ARG A 74 8.63 -9.80 -22.55
CA ARG A 74 7.51 -8.86 -22.44
C ARG A 74 6.25 -9.64 -22.11
N GLY A 75 5.85 -9.62 -20.85
CA GLY A 75 4.62 -10.25 -20.36
C GLY A 75 3.45 -9.28 -20.28
N ASP A 76 2.36 -9.74 -19.66
CA ASP A 76 1.21 -8.89 -19.33
C ASP A 76 1.42 -8.28 -17.94
N ASP A 77 1.82 -7.02 -17.91
CA ASP A 77 2.07 -6.28 -16.67
C ASP A 77 0.89 -5.39 -16.26
N SER A 78 -0.30 -5.57 -16.86
CA SER A 78 -1.49 -4.73 -16.60
C SER A 78 -2.04 -4.75 -15.17
N ALA A 79 -1.65 -5.76 -14.39
CA ALA A 79 -2.00 -5.89 -12.97
C ALA A 79 -0.84 -5.55 -12.03
N VAL A 80 0.31 -5.12 -12.55
CA VAL A 80 1.48 -4.76 -11.74
C VAL A 80 1.32 -3.32 -11.25
N THR A 81 0.94 -3.16 -9.99
CA THR A 81 0.63 -1.84 -9.42
C THR A 81 1.87 -1.10 -8.92
N ASN A 82 2.94 -1.78 -8.50
CA ASN A 82 4.19 -1.13 -8.12
C ASN A 82 5.39 -2.06 -8.35
N SER A 83 6.52 -1.50 -8.79
CA SER A 83 7.78 -2.22 -8.99
C SER A 83 8.86 -1.70 -8.05
N MET A 84 9.39 -2.59 -7.22
CA MET A 84 10.45 -2.27 -6.26
C MET A 84 11.86 -2.39 -6.86
N VAL A 85 11.96 -2.65 -8.18
CA VAL A 85 13.24 -3.01 -8.80
C VAL A 85 14.27 -1.88 -8.69
N ALA A 86 13.87 -0.60 -8.75
CA ALA A 86 14.81 0.51 -8.58
C ALA A 86 15.44 0.52 -7.17
N ALA A 87 14.65 0.26 -6.14
CA ALA A 87 15.15 0.12 -4.76
C ALA A 87 16.07 -1.10 -4.61
N GLU A 88 15.74 -2.21 -5.25
CA GLU A 88 16.60 -3.40 -5.29
C GLU A 88 17.95 -3.12 -5.97
N VAL A 89 17.94 -2.38 -7.07
CA VAL A 89 19.16 -1.95 -7.76
C VAL A 89 19.97 -1.02 -6.86
N ALA A 90 19.34 -0.03 -6.20
CA ALA A 90 20.01 0.89 -5.30
C ALA A 90 20.77 0.15 -4.18
N VAL A 91 20.16 -0.87 -3.58
CA VAL A 91 20.81 -1.71 -2.55
C VAL A 91 22.01 -2.48 -3.08
N GLN A 92 21.88 -3.04 -4.28
CA GLN A 92 22.89 -3.93 -4.84
C GLN A 92 23.95 -3.18 -5.65
N PHE A 93 23.77 -1.89 -5.93
CA PHE A 93 24.48 -1.15 -6.97
C PHE A 93 26.00 -1.31 -6.87
N ASP A 94 26.57 -1.18 -5.67
CA ASP A 94 28.02 -1.29 -5.41
C ASP A 94 28.60 -2.69 -5.63
N THR A 95 27.74 -3.71 -5.66
CA THR A 95 28.12 -5.12 -5.89
C THR A 95 28.00 -5.55 -7.34
N LEU A 96 27.32 -4.76 -8.18
CA LEU A 96 27.13 -5.05 -9.60
C LEU A 96 28.41 -4.83 -10.40
N SER A 97 28.56 -5.58 -11.50
CA SER A 97 29.64 -5.34 -12.45
C SER A 97 29.59 -3.93 -13.03
N ALA A 98 30.76 -3.34 -13.34
CA ALA A 98 30.83 -2.00 -13.92
C ALA A 98 29.97 -1.81 -15.19
N PRO A 99 29.86 -2.79 -16.12
CA PRO A 99 28.92 -2.70 -17.23
C PRO A 99 27.44 -2.63 -16.80
N THR A 100 27.05 -3.36 -15.76
CA THR A 100 25.68 -3.34 -15.25
C THR A 100 25.39 -2.07 -14.47
N GLN A 101 26.32 -1.58 -13.66
CA GLN A 101 26.23 -0.25 -13.02
C GLN A 101 26.00 0.84 -14.07
N ALA A 102 26.81 0.86 -15.14
CA ALA A 102 26.66 1.83 -16.22
C ALA A 102 25.30 1.72 -16.94
N ALA A 103 24.78 0.51 -17.10
CA ALA A 103 23.48 0.28 -17.74
C ALA A 103 22.29 0.71 -16.87
N LEU A 104 22.42 0.61 -15.54
CA LEU A 104 21.32 0.82 -14.59
C LEU A 104 21.33 2.21 -13.92
N LEU A 105 22.49 2.88 -13.85
CA LEU A 105 22.63 4.22 -13.28
C LEU A 105 21.60 5.25 -13.78
N PRO A 106 21.24 5.29 -15.08
CA PRO A 106 20.20 6.21 -15.57
C PRO A 106 18.84 6.08 -14.90
N PHE A 107 18.49 4.89 -14.41
CA PHE A 107 17.20 4.58 -13.79
C PHE A 107 17.12 4.92 -12.31
N LEU A 108 18.25 5.30 -11.69
CA LEU A 108 18.33 5.74 -10.30
C LEU A 108 18.44 7.28 -10.17
N ARG A 109 18.16 8.00 -11.25
CA ARG A 109 18.30 9.45 -11.35
C ARG A 109 16.99 10.10 -11.77
N PRO A 110 16.80 11.40 -11.46
CA PRO A 110 15.64 12.13 -11.93
C PRO A 110 15.43 11.95 -13.44
N PRO A 111 14.18 11.84 -13.92
CA PRO A 111 13.86 11.44 -15.31
C PRO A 111 14.61 12.22 -16.38
N TYR A 112 14.68 13.54 -16.19
CA TYR A 112 15.23 14.50 -17.14
C TYR A 112 16.68 14.91 -16.83
N ALA A 113 17.34 14.24 -15.88
CA ALA A 113 18.76 14.45 -15.66
C ALA A 113 19.57 14.11 -16.91
N ALA A 114 20.77 14.66 -17.04
CA ALA A 114 21.69 14.28 -18.11
C ALA A 114 21.95 12.76 -18.06
N ASN A 115 21.68 12.06 -19.16
CA ASN A 115 21.69 10.60 -19.24
C ASN A 115 20.71 9.89 -18.29
N GLY A 116 19.61 10.55 -17.90
CA GLY A 116 18.52 9.93 -17.13
C GLY A 116 17.69 8.94 -17.94
N TRP A 117 16.78 8.24 -17.28
CA TRP A 117 16.04 7.12 -17.87
C TRP A 117 15.16 7.52 -19.07
N VAL A 118 14.61 8.74 -19.09
CA VAL A 118 13.75 9.20 -20.20
C VAL A 118 14.55 9.26 -21.50
N GLN A 119 15.76 9.81 -21.45
CA GLN A 119 16.64 9.87 -22.62
C GLN A 119 17.08 8.46 -23.05
N GLN A 120 17.43 7.59 -22.09
CA GLN A 120 17.82 6.20 -22.38
C GLN A 120 16.70 5.40 -23.02
N GLN A 121 15.48 5.52 -22.52
CA GLN A 121 14.29 4.88 -23.09
C GLN A 121 14.08 5.40 -24.52
N ALA A 122 14.12 6.71 -24.73
CA ALA A 122 13.92 7.31 -26.03
C ALA A 122 14.96 6.86 -27.06
N ASP A 123 16.23 6.77 -26.69
CA ASP A 123 17.29 6.26 -27.54
C ASP A 123 17.10 4.78 -27.87
N ALA A 124 16.82 3.96 -26.85
CA ALA A 124 16.58 2.53 -26.98
C ALA A 124 15.37 2.22 -27.87
N CYS A 125 14.30 3.01 -27.75
CA CYS A 125 13.07 2.86 -28.52
C CYS A 125 13.09 3.57 -29.88
N GLY A 126 14.15 4.33 -30.19
CA GLY A 126 14.27 5.07 -31.45
C GLY A 126 13.42 6.33 -31.55
N TRP A 127 12.90 6.84 -30.43
CA TRP A 127 12.12 8.08 -30.33
C TRP A 127 13.00 9.33 -30.44
N SER A 128 14.27 9.25 -30.02
CA SER A 128 15.20 10.38 -29.98
C SER A 128 15.57 10.95 -31.36
N LYS A 129 15.41 10.17 -32.44
CA LYS A 129 15.62 10.64 -33.82
C LYS A 129 14.51 11.54 -34.35
N GLN A 130 13.43 11.75 -33.59
CA GLN A 130 12.21 12.41 -34.07
C GLN A 130 11.89 13.76 -33.38
N SER A 131 12.54 14.20 -32.29
CA SER A 131 12.07 15.41 -31.60
C SER A 131 13.02 16.02 -30.55
N THR A 132 12.87 17.33 -30.30
CA THR A 132 13.20 18.03 -29.04
C THR A 132 12.34 17.55 -27.85
N ALA A 133 11.80 16.33 -27.89
CA ALA A 133 10.68 15.79 -27.11
C ALA A 133 10.96 15.61 -25.62
N PHE A 134 12.16 15.96 -25.15
CA PHE A 134 12.52 15.80 -23.75
C PHE A 134 13.20 17.07 -23.21
N ALA A 135 13.10 18.19 -23.95
CA ALA A 135 13.51 19.48 -23.44
C ALA A 135 12.66 19.80 -22.21
N SER A 136 13.32 19.86 -21.06
CA SER A 136 12.71 20.18 -19.79
C SER A 136 13.16 21.55 -19.29
N ASP A 137 12.34 22.12 -18.43
CA ASP A 137 12.65 23.30 -17.63
C ASP A 137 12.06 23.07 -16.23
N PHE A 138 12.35 23.95 -15.28
CA PHE A 138 11.90 23.76 -13.89
C PHE A 138 11.40 25.06 -13.25
N VAL A 139 10.52 24.88 -12.28
CA VAL A 139 10.11 25.93 -11.34
C VAL A 139 10.71 25.59 -9.97
N SER A 140 11.27 26.58 -9.29
CA SER A 140 11.74 26.40 -7.92
C SER A 140 10.73 26.93 -6.90
N ALA A 141 10.63 26.25 -5.76
CA ALA A 141 9.83 26.66 -4.61
C ALA A 141 10.68 26.63 -3.33
N LEU A 142 10.19 27.27 -2.27
CA LEU A 142 10.78 27.21 -0.92
C LEU A 142 12.27 27.64 -0.90
N GLY A 143 12.58 28.69 -1.66
CA GLY A 143 13.94 29.24 -1.73
C GLY A 143 14.99 28.30 -2.31
N GLY A 144 14.62 27.40 -3.23
CA GLY A 144 15.55 26.46 -3.86
C GLY A 144 15.52 25.05 -3.27
N LYS A 145 14.77 24.82 -2.20
CA LYS A 145 14.66 23.48 -1.58
C LYS A 145 13.94 22.48 -2.50
N VAL A 146 12.98 22.96 -3.29
CA VAL A 146 12.17 22.12 -4.17
C VAL A 146 12.32 22.57 -5.60
N THR A 147 12.38 21.60 -6.52
CA THR A 147 12.22 21.85 -7.95
C THR A 147 11.06 21.03 -8.51
N VAL A 148 10.28 21.65 -9.40
CA VAL A 148 9.23 21.02 -10.18
C VAL A 148 9.65 21.08 -11.64
N THR A 149 10.14 19.96 -12.16
CA THR A 149 10.60 19.82 -13.53
C THR A 149 9.46 19.42 -14.44
N TYR A 150 9.37 20.05 -15.61
CA TYR A 150 8.31 19.82 -16.57
C TYR A 150 8.85 19.80 -18.00
N ARG A 151 8.10 19.19 -18.91
CA ARG A 151 8.42 19.19 -20.33
C ARG A 151 7.99 20.49 -21.00
N THR A 152 8.92 21.15 -21.69
CA THR A 152 8.67 22.42 -22.38
C THR A 152 7.86 22.25 -23.66
N ASP A 153 7.83 21.05 -24.23
CA ASP A 153 7.07 20.72 -25.43
C ASP A 153 5.62 20.30 -25.13
N VAL A 154 5.26 20.10 -23.86
CA VAL A 154 3.90 19.78 -23.43
C VAL A 154 3.15 21.07 -23.10
N ALA A 155 2.13 21.38 -23.91
CA ALA A 155 1.31 22.55 -23.70
C ALA A 155 0.61 22.52 -22.32
N GLY A 156 0.80 23.58 -21.53
CA GLY A 156 0.19 23.74 -20.21
C GLY A 156 1.05 23.27 -19.04
N ASP A 157 2.06 22.42 -19.26
CA ASP A 157 2.88 21.87 -18.18
C ASP A 157 3.71 22.93 -17.46
N ALA A 158 4.15 23.99 -18.15
CA ALA A 158 4.80 25.13 -17.51
C ALA A 158 3.90 25.83 -16.48
N LYS A 159 2.60 25.98 -16.79
CA LYS A 159 1.64 26.57 -15.82
C LYS A 159 1.38 25.60 -14.69
N LYS A 160 1.16 24.31 -15.01
CA LYS A 160 0.94 23.25 -14.04
C LYS A 160 2.08 23.15 -13.03
N ALA A 161 3.34 23.19 -13.49
CA ALA A 161 4.51 23.19 -12.62
C ALA A 161 4.55 24.40 -11.67
N ARG A 162 4.16 25.60 -12.14
CA ARG A 162 4.03 26.78 -11.28
C ARG A 162 2.91 26.64 -10.25
N ASP A 163 1.76 26.12 -10.66
CA ASP A 163 0.63 25.90 -9.75
C ASP A 163 1.00 24.86 -8.67
N ILE A 164 1.67 23.76 -9.06
CA ILE A 164 2.18 22.74 -8.13
C ILE A 164 3.23 23.33 -7.19
N ALA A 165 4.21 24.08 -7.70
CA ALA A 165 5.23 24.72 -6.88
C ALA A 165 4.61 25.65 -5.82
N ALA A 166 3.59 26.42 -6.20
CA ALA A 166 2.85 27.28 -5.28
C ALA A 166 2.05 26.47 -4.24
N GLU A 167 1.38 25.38 -4.64
CA GLU A 167 0.63 24.52 -3.72
C GLU A 167 1.55 23.76 -2.75
N ILE A 168 2.73 23.33 -3.21
CA ILE A 168 3.77 22.75 -2.35
C ILE A 168 4.16 23.75 -1.27
N GLU A 169 4.47 24.99 -1.64
CA GLU A 169 4.90 26.02 -0.70
C GLU A 169 3.79 26.44 0.27
N ALA A 170 2.56 26.62 -0.23
CA ALA A 170 1.46 27.16 0.55
C ALA A 170 0.78 26.11 1.46
N ARG A 171 0.76 24.84 1.05
CA ARG A 171 -0.08 23.82 1.68
C ARG A 171 0.64 22.50 1.92
N ILE A 172 1.15 21.84 0.88
CA ILE A 172 1.58 20.44 0.97
C ILE A 172 2.82 20.30 1.88
N TRP A 173 3.84 21.12 1.65
CA TRP A 173 5.08 21.08 2.41
C TRP A 173 4.85 21.31 3.91
N PRO A 174 4.30 22.45 4.37
CA PRO A 174 4.12 22.66 5.80
C PRO A 174 3.21 21.62 6.45
N ASN A 175 2.13 21.17 5.79
CA ASN A 175 1.24 20.16 6.38
C ASN A 175 1.97 18.84 6.67
N LEU A 176 2.84 18.39 5.76
CA LEU A 176 3.50 17.09 5.91
C LEU A 176 4.81 17.19 6.70
N THR A 177 5.61 18.24 6.50
CA THR A 177 6.88 18.37 7.24
C THR A 177 6.66 18.72 8.70
N ASP A 178 5.61 19.48 9.04
CA ASP A 178 5.28 19.77 10.44
C ASP A 178 4.71 18.53 11.14
N LEU A 179 3.83 17.79 10.45
CA LEU A 179 3.24 16.55 10.93
C LEU A 179 4.32 15.50 11.25
N MET A 180 5.23 15.26 10.30
CA MET A 180 6.30 14.28 10.44
C MET A 180 7.50 14.83 11.21
N GLY A 181 7.55 16.15 11.44
CA GLY A 181 8.63 16.81 12.18
C GLY A 181 9.98 16.82 11.47
N ARG A 182 10.00 16.65 10.15
CA ARG A 182 11.22 16.69 9.33
C ARG A 182 10.92 16.96 7.86
N GLU A 183 11.93 17.49 7.19
CA GLU A 183 11.97 17.68 5.74
C GLU A 183 12.67 16.48 5.08
N PRO A 184 12.46 16.23 3.77
CA PRO A 184 13.31 15.33 2.99
C PRO A 184 14.80 15.68 3.15
N LEU A 185 15.67 14.67 3.07
CA LEU A 185 17.12 14.90 3.17
C LEU A 185 17.62 15.70 1.97
N PRO A 186 18.63 16.57 2.18
CA PRO A 186 19.23 17.30 1.09
C PRO A 186 20.00 16.35 0.15
N TYR A 187 20.08 16.74 -1.11
CA TYR A 187 20.88 16.04 -2.10
C TYR A 187 22.36 16.22 -1.74
N PHE A 188 23.20 15.25 -2.14
CA PHE A 188 24.61 15.25 -1.75
C PHE A 188 25.30 16.56 -2.14
N GLY A 189 25.77 17.32 -1.15
CA GLY A 189 26.47 18.59 -1.35
C GLY A 189 25.57 19.77 -1.77
N GLU A 190 24.25 19.63 -1.69
CA GLU A 190 23.29 20.66 -2.12
C GLU A 190 22.36 21.12 -0.97
N THR A 191 21.71 22.27 -1.16
CA THR A 191 20.61 22.73 -0.28
C THR A 191 19.24 22.21 -0.74
N ARG A 192 19.15 21.72 -1.97
CA ARG A 192 17.97 21.13 -2.58
C ARG A 192 17.62 19.82 -1.87
N ARG A 193 16.34 19.60 -1.62
CA ARG A 193 15.81 18.50 -0.79
C ARG A 193 14.88 17.58 -1.54
N TRP A 194 14.18 18.09 -2.55
CA TRP A 194 13.20 17.29 -3.28
C TRP A 194 13.03 17.78 -4.71
N ASP A 195 13.14 16.85 -5.65
CA ASP A 195 12.78 17.06 -7.05
C ASP A 195 11.49 16.31 -7.35
N LEU A 196 10.55 17.03 -7.94
CA LEU A 196 9.34 16.47 -8.52
C LEU A 196 9.40 16.64 -10.04
N SER A 197 9.18 15.57 -10.80
CA SER A 197 9.13 15.61 -12.26
C SER A 197 7.76 15.25 -12.78
N LEU A 198 7.20 16.09 -13.65
CA LEU A 198 5.99 15.76 -14.42
C LEU A 198 6.37 14.90 -15.61
N VAL A 199 5.82 13.68 -15.65
CA VAL A 199 6.12 12.66 -16.67
C VAL A 199 4.82 12.07 -17.23
N PHE A 200 4.89 11.20 -18.24
CA PHE A 200 3.74 10.42 -18.70
C PHE A 200 3.93 8.95 -18.32
N ILE A 201 3.72 8.63 -17.03
CA ILE A 201 4.05 7.32 -16.46
C ILE A 201 3.33 6.21 -17.21
N ASN A 202 2.02 6.35 -17.44
CA ASN A 202 1.23 5.28 -18.05
C ASN A 202 1.56 5.08 -19.55
N ASP A 203 2.11 6.08 -20.23
CA ASP A 203 2.56 5.95 -21.63
C ASP A 203 3.94 5.27 -21.69
N SER A 204 4.81 5.63 -20.73
CA SER A 204 6.13 5.04 -20.57
C SER A 204 6.10 3.67 -19.89
N ARG A 205 4.98 3.23 -19.31
CA ARG A 205 4.83 1.98 -18.57
C ARG A 205 3.44 1.37 -18.81
N PRO A 206 3.12 0.90 -20.04
CA PRO A 206 1.80 0.37 -20.34
C PRO A 206 1.44 -0.79 -19.40
N GLY A 207 0.36 -0.64 -18.64
CA GLY A 207 -0.09 -1.62 -17.65
C GLY A 207 0.19 -1.25 -16.18
N HIS A 208 1.05 -0.26 -15.93
CA HIS A 208 1.17 0.36 -14.61
C HIS A 208 0.15 1.50 -14.50
N ASN A 209 -0.82 1.38 -13.58
CA ASN A 209 -1.75 2.46 -13.25
C ASN A 209 -1.30 3.11 -11.94
N VAL A 210 -0.36 4.05 -12.01
CA VAL A 210 0.09 4.83 -10.84
C VAL A 210 0.10 6.32 -11.18
N ASP A 211 -0.36 7.12 -10.23
CA ASP A 211 -0.36 8.59 -10.38
C ASP A 211 1.01 9.20 -10.06
N GLY A 212 1.89 8.46 -9.38
CA GLY A 212 3.26 8.87 -9.08
C GLY A 212 4.18 7.72 -8.64
N THR A 213 5.45 8.05 -8.43
CA THR A 213 6.44 7.17 -7.80
C THR A 213 7.55 7.99 -7.16
N THR A 214 8.08 7.53 -6.03
CA THR A 214 9.24 8.12 -5.37
C THR A 214 10.36 7.11 -5.24
N GLN A 215 11.58 7.54 -5.57
CA GLN A 215 12.77 6.71 -5.55
C GLN A 215 13.85 7.35 -4.68
N SER A 216 14.63 6.50 -4.01
CA SER A 216 15.83 6.96 -3.32
C SER A 216 16.90 7.42 -4.30
N LEU A 217 17.75 8.33 -3.84
CA LEU A 217 18.81 8.95 -4.64
C LEU A 217 20.20 8.65 -4.05
N GLU A 218 21.25 9.09 -4.75
CA GLU A 218 22.64 8.99 -4.35
C GLU A 218 22.87 9.65 -2.98
N THR A 219 23.48 8.90 -2.05
CA THR A 219 23.92 9.42 -0.74
C THR A 219 25.35 9.95 -0.78
N ALA A 220 26.12 9.50 -1.78
CA ALA A 220 27.44 9.99 -2.16
C ALA A 220 27.66 9.67 -3.65
N PRO A 221 28.66 10.26 -4.33
CA PRO A 221 28.88 10.02 -5.75
C PRO A 221 29.02 8.53 -6.08
N GLY A 222 28.04 7.99 -6.82
CA GLY A 222 28.01 6.57 -7.20
C GLY A 222 27.54 5.59 -6.12
N HIS A 223 27.10 6.08 -4.95
CA HIS A 223 26.57 5.26 -3.86
C HIS A 223 25.10 5.57 -3.62
N PHE A 224 24.27 4.54 -3.61
CA PHE A 224 22.83 4.66 -3.43
C PHE A 224 22.40 4.10 -2.08
N GLY A 225 21.57 4.85 -1.38
CA GLY A 225 20.95 4.41 -0.14
C GLY A 225 19.49 3.99 -0.35
N CYS A 226 18.93 3.27 0.60
CA CYS A 226 17.50 2.97 0.66
C CYS A 226 16.94 3.09 2.10
N LYS A 227 17.64 3.85 2.94
CA LYS A 227 17.20 4.40 4.22
C LYS A 227 18.04 5.63 4.51
N GLN A 228 17.52 6.59 5.28
CA GLN A 228 18.19 7.88 5.51
C GLN A 228 18.82 8.45 4.23
N THR A 229 18.02 8.49 3.18
CA THR A 229 18.50 8.84 1.84
C THR A 229 17.68 10.01 1.27
N PRO A 230 18.27 10.89 0.46
CA PRO A 230 17.49 11.81 -0.36
C PRO A 230 16.61 11.04 -1.35
N ALA A 231 15.58 11.70 -1.86
CA ALA A 231 14.64 11.10 -2.80
C ALA A 231 14.23 12.10 -3.90
N PHE A 232 13.80 11.56 -5.02
CA PHE A 232 13.10 12.29 -6.06
C PHE A 232 11.79 11.59 -6.39
N SER A 233 10.86 12.35 -6.94
CA SER A 233 9.53 11.87 -7.27
C SER A 233 9.14 12.19 -8.70
N GLU A 234 8.28 11.35 -9.23
CA GLU A 234 7.67 11.47 -10.54
C GLU A 234 6.16 11.45 -10.36
N VAL A 235 5.43 12.30 -11.05
CA VAL A 235 3.96 12.30 -11.07
C VAL A 235 3.48 12.32 -12.51
N ASP A 236 2.46 11.51 -12.83
CA ASP A 236 1.86 11.56 -14.16
C ASP A 236 1.22 12.94 -14.35
N SER A 237 1.68 13.66 -15.38
CA SER A 237 1.19 14.99 -15.74
C SER A 237 -0.32 15.02 -16.02
N ARG A 238 -0.95 13.85 -16.19
CA ARG A 238 -2.39 13.66 -16.43
C ARG A 238 -3.15 13.16 -15.21
N ALA A 239 -2.50 13.00 -14.05
CA ALA A 239 -3.14 12.54 -12.83
C ALA A 239 -4.38 13.41 -12.51
N PRO A 240 -5.57 12.83 -12.32
CA PRO A 240 -6.81 13.59 -12.14
C PRO A 240 -6.81 14.43 -10.87
N ASN A 241 -6.14 13.95 -9.81
CA ASN A 241 -5.98 14.63 -8.52
C ASN A 241 -4.50 14.94 -8.26
N ILE A 242 -3.86 15.66 -9.19
CA ILE A 242 -2.42 15.87 -9.19
C ILE A 242 -1.87 16.43 -7.87
N PHE A 243 -2.62 17.28 -7.17
CA PHE A 243 -2.18 17.80 -5.88
C PHE A 243 -2.19 16.75 -4.76
N SER A 244 -3.15 15.82 -4.77
CA SER A 244 -3.13 14.66 -3.87
C SER A 244 -1.94 13.75 -4.19
N ALA A 245 -1.71 13.45 -5.47
CA ALA A 245 -0.54 12.67 -5.89
C ALA A 245 0.78 13.32 -5.46
N VAL A 246 0.91 14.65 -5.57
CA VAL A 246 2.08 15.38 -5.08
C VAL A 246 2.23 15.29 -3.55
N ALA A 247 1.13 15.27 -2.79
CA ALA A 247 1.17 15.05 -1.35
C ALA A 247 1.60 13.62 -0.99
N HIS A 248 1.09 12.62 -1.71
CA HIS A 248 1.51 11.22 -1.59
C HIS A 248 3.01 11.08 -1.82
N GLU A 249 3.52 11.62 -2.92
CA GLU A 249 4.94 11.52 -3.25
C GLU A 249 5.85 12.33 -2.30
N LEU A 250 5.42 13.50 -1.83
CA LEU A 250 6.18 14.23 -0.81
C LEU A 250 6.25 13.43 0.50
N MET A 251 5.16 12.75 0.89
CA MET A 251 5.18 11.88 2.06
C MET A 251 6.27 10.83 1.90
N HIS A 252 6.33 10.10 0.78
CA HIS A 252 7.42 9.15 0.55
C HIS A 252 8.82 9.77 0.68
N ALA A 253 9.05 10.96 0.11
CA ALA A 253 10.34 11.65 0.22
C ALA A 253 10.71 12.01 1.68
N ILE A 254 9.71 12.34 2.51
CA ILE A 254 9.89 12.52 3.95
C ILE A 254 10.21 11.17 4.61
N LEU A 255 9.50 10.09 4.27
CA LEU A 255 9.70 8.76 4.86
C LEU A 255 11.11 8.20 4.58
N PHE A 256 11.66 8.44 3.39
CA PHE A 256 13.04 8.08 3.05
C PHE A 256 14.11 8.73 3.96
N SER A 257 13.78 9.84 4.63
CA SER A 257 14.67 10.50 5.58
C SER A 257 14.77 9.79 6.94
N TYR A 258 13.87 8.84 7.23
CA TYR A 258 13.92 8.07 8.46
C TYR A 258 14.99 6.98 8.41
N ASP A 259 15.63 6.76 9.57
CA ASP A 259 16.39 5.54 9.79
C ASP A 259 15.43 4.41 10.15
N VAL A 260 15.84 3.21 9.80
CA VAL A 260 15.12 1.98 10.13
C VAL A 260 16.10 0.92 10.61
N THR A 261 15.60 -0.01 11.43
CA THR A 261 16.43 -1.07 12.03
C THR A 261 17.04 -2.01 10.99
N THR A 262 16.39 -2.16 9.83
CA THR A 262 16.89 -2.94 8.71
C THR A 262 17.99 -2.19 7.95
N PRO A 263 18.85 -2.89 7.18
CA PRO A 263 19.82 -2.22 6.30
C PRO A 263 19.16 -1.34 5.23
N CYS A 264 17.90 -1.63 4.90
CA CYS A 264 17.10 -0.97 3.87
C CYS A 264 15.64 -0.84 4.30
N GLN A 265 14.95 0.25 3.92
CA GLN A 265 13.51 0.39 4.17
C GLN A 265 12.70 -0.68 3.42
N PHE A 266 13.18 -1.16 2.28
CA PHE A 266 12.50 -2.18 1.51
C PHE A 266 13.11 -3.58 1.71
N PRO A 267 12.29 -4.65 1.68
CA PRO A 267 10.84 -4.64 1.47
C PRO A 267 10.00 -4.37 2.72
N GLU A 268 10.60 -4.41 3.89
CA GLU A 268 9.88 -4.47 5.17
C GLU A 268 8.92 -3.30 5.42
N TYR A 269 9.37 -2.06 5.18
CA TYR A 269 8.55 -0.87 5.41
C TYR A 269 7.75 -0.45 4.17
N HIS A 270 7.78 -1.23 3.09
CA HIS A 270 7.13 -0.84 1.84
C HIS A 270 5.62 -0.64 2.05
N TRP A 271 4.96 -1.54 2.77
CA TRP A 271 3.52 -1.46 2.95
C TRP A 271 3.15 -0.21 3.75
N TRP A 272 3.96 0.10 4.76
CA TRP A 272 3.77 1.25 5.63
C TRP A 272 4.11 2.57 4.90
N HIS A 273 5.06 2.54 3.95
CA HIS A 273 5.30 3.64 3.02
C HIS A 273 4.04 4.00 2.25
N GLU A 274 3.43 3.02 1.58
CA GLU A 274 2.25 3.24 0.74
C GLU A 274 1.01 3.61 1.56
N ALA A 275 0.79 2.95 2.69
CA ALA A 275 -0.32 3.27 3.59
C ALA A 275 -0.21 4.70 4.14
N SER A 276 1.00 5.12 4.57
CA SER A 276 1.25 6.47 5.09
C SER A 276 1.10 7.54 4.00
N ALA A 277 1.59 7.27 2.79
CA ALA A 277 1.50 8.20 1.67
C ALA A 277 0.07 8.34 1.13
N THR A 278 -0.66 7.23 1.03
CA THR A 278 -2.07 7.24 0.62
C THR A 278 -2.93 8.00 1.64
N TRP A 279 -2.66 7.82 2.94
CA TRP A 279 -3.31 8.62 4.00
C TRP A 279 -2.95 10.11 3.94
N ALA A 280 -1.76 10.46 3.46
CA ALA A 280 -1.36 11.86 3.32
C ALA A 280 -2.25 12.62 2.32
N GLU A 281 -2.84 11.92 1.34
CA GLU A 281 -3.81 12.50 0.41
C GLU A 281 -5.03 13.08 1.13
N ASP A 282 -5.72 12.28 1.95
CA ASP A 282 -6.82 12.74 2.80
C ASP A 282 -6.33 13.84 3.77
N ARG A 283 -5.21 13.59 4.44
CA ARG A 283 -4.71 14.49 5.48
C ARG A 283 -4.48 15.92 4.98
N VAL A 284 -4.07 16.07 3.73
CA VAL A 284 -3.88 17.37 3.08
C VAL A 284 -5.18 17.83 2.38
N TYR A 285 -5.95 16.93 1.77
CA TYR A 285 -7.11 17.22 0.91
C TYR A 285 -8.39 16.43 1.24
N LYS A 286 -8.84 16.50 2.50
CA LYS A 286 -10.05 15.85 3.08
C LYS A 286 -11.39 15.85 2.32
N GLU A 287 -11.52 16.67 1.27
CA GLU A 287 -12.77 16.76 0.49
C GLU A 287 -12.62 16.16 -0.91
N VAL A 288 -11.39 15.82 -1.31
CA VAL A 288 -11.07 15.23 -2.62
C VAL A 288 -11.33 13.73 -2.60
N ASN A 289 -11.04 13.07 -1.48
CA ASN A 289 -11.25 11.65 -1.23
C ASN A 289 -10.60 10.77 -2.32
N SER A 290 -9.40 11.12 -2.75
CA SER A 290 -8.69 10.40 -3.82
C SER A 290 -8.24 9.01 -3.36
N GLU A 291 -7.91 8.87 -2.08
CA GLU A 291 -7.53 7.64 -1.40
C GLU A 291 -8.67 6.61 -1.31
N HIS A 292 -9.93 7.02 -1.45
CA HIS A 292 -11.08 6.11 -1.41
C HIS A 292 -11.02 5.04 -2.51
N LEU A 293 -10.37 5.36 -3.64
CA LEU A 293 -10.13 4.39 -4.71
C LEU A 293 -9.29 3.19 -4.26
N GLN A 294 -8.47 3.36 -3.21
CA GLN A 294 -7.58 2.32 -2.68
C GLN A 294 -8.25 1.43 -1.63
N ALA A 295 -9.28 1.92 -0.94
CA ALA A 295 -9.95 1.20 0.14
C ALA A 295 -10.46 -0.22 -0.24
N PRO A 296 -10.99 -0.49 -1.46
CA PRO A 296 -11.36 -1.83 -1.87
C PRO A 296 -10.23 -2.87 -1.81
N HIS A 297 -8.97 -2.48 -2.02
CA HIS A 297 -7.84 -3.41 -1.98
C HIS A 297 -7.59 -4.01 -0.59
N PHE A 298 -8.06 -3.33 0.46
CA PHE A 298 -8.00 -3.80 1.84
C PHE A 298 -9.34 -4.40 2.28
N LEU A 299 -10.43 -3.65 2.09
CA LEU A 299 -11.76 -4.03 2.58
C LEU A 299 -12.32 -5.30 1.92
N ASN A 300 -11.91 -5.63 0.69
CA ASN A 300 -12.40 -6.85 0.01
C ASN A 300 -11.67 -8.14 0.41
N ALA A 301 -10.53 -8.04 1.10
CA ALA A 301 -9.72 -9.17 1.53
C ALA A 301 -9.35 -9.08 3.01
N PRO A 302 -10.34 -8.97 3.92
CA PRO A 302 -10.08 -8.78 5.34
C PRO A 302 -9.31 -9.95 5.98
N GLU A 303 -9.35 -11.14 5.38
CA GLU A 303 -8.70 -12.35 5.88
C GLU A 303 -7.18 -12.35 5.74
N VAL A 304 -6.64 -11.42 4.97
CA VAL A 304 -5.21 -11.26 4.66
C VAL A 304 -4.54 -10.38 5.71
N SER A 305 -3.29 -10.69 6.09
CA SER A 305 -2.50 -9.87 7.02
C SER A 305 -2.36 -8.42 6.56
N LEU A 306 -2.39 -7.49 7.52
CA LEU A 306 -2.19 -6.05 7.34
C LEU A 306 -0.99 -5.68 6.46
N GLU A 307 0.18 -6.31 6.64
CA GLU A 307 1.39 -6.00 5.87
C GLU A 307 1.48 -6.70 4.51
N CYS A 308 0.42 -7.37 4.05
CA CYS A 308 0.47 -8.12 2.80
C CYS A 308 0.76 -7.20 1.62
N MET A 309 1.66 -7.66 0.74
CA MET A 309 2.04 -6.95 -0.48
C MET A 309 2.30 -7.84 -1.70
N GLY A 310 2.42 -7.16 -2.85
CA GLY A 310 2.94 -7.73 -4.08
C GLY A 310 1.93 -8.62 -4.79
N VAL A 311 2.42 -9.61 -5.54
CA VAL A 311 1.59 -10.48 -6.38
C VAL A 311 0.56 -11.30 -5.59
N ASN A 312 0.78 -11.51 -4.29
CA ASN A 312 -0.13 -12.25 -3.43
C ASN A 312 -1.39 -11.44 -3.05
N CYS A 313 -1.30 -10.11 -3.06
CA CYS A 313 -2.34 -9.19 -2.63
C CYS A 313 -2.10 -7.81 -3.28
N PRO A 314 -2.36 -7.69 -4.59
CA PRO A 314 -2.06 -6.48 -5.35
C PRO A 314 -2.85 -5.28 -4.84
N GLY A 315 -2.13 -4.21 -4.53
CA GLY A 315 -2.72 -2.94 -4.07
C GLY A 315 -3.08 -2.91 -2.58
N HIS A 316 -2.94 -4.02 -1.85
CA HIS A 316 -3.38 -4.12 -0.45
C HIS A 316 -2.71 -3.07 0.45
N GLN A 317 -1.43 -2.78 0.22
CA GLN A 317 -0.70 -1.75 0.94
C GLN A 317 -1.20 -0.32 0.75
N PHE A 318 -1.81 -0.01 -0.39
CA PHE A 318 -2.44 1.29 -0.60
C PHE A 318 -3.74 1.34 0.19
N GLY A 319 -4.57 0.29 0.11
CA GLY A 319 -5.81 0.18 0.89
C GLY A 319 -5.59 0.15 2.40
N ALA A 320 -4.43 -0.30 2.86
CA ALA A 320 -4.04 -0.28 4.27
C ALA A 320 -3.92 1.14 4.85
N TYR A 321 -4.04 2.21 4.04
CA TYR A 321 -4.18 3.59 4.52
C TYR A 321 -5.32 3.77 5.54
N LEU A 322 -6.31 2.88 5.54
CA LEU A 322 -7.37 2.87 6.54
C LEU A 322 -6.81 2.79 7.97
N LEU A 323 -5.67 2.13 8.18
CA LEU A 323 -5.03 2.11 9.50
C LEU A 323 -4.50 3.49 9.90
N PRO A 324 -3.59 4.18 9.16
CA PRO A 324 -3.17 5.54 9.48
C PRO A 324 -4.33 6.55 9.45
N PHE A 325 -5.38 6.33 8.67
CA PHE A 325 -6.62 7.10 8.74
C PHE A 325 -7.37 6.89 10.06
N TYR A 326 -7.45 5.66 10.55
CA TYR A 326 -8.10 5.33 11.82
C TYR A 326 -7.28 5.83 13.02
N ILE A 327 -5.97 5.57 13.05
CA ILE A 327 -5.11 5.94 14.18
C ILE A 327 -4.65 7.41 14.12
N GLY A 328 -4.60 8.01 12.94
CA GLY A 328 -4.39 9.45 12.78
C GLY A 328 -5.70 10.20 12.93
N GLY A 329 -5.71 11.43 13.43
CA GLY A 329 -6.93 12.22 13.47
C GLY A 329 -7.89 11.84 14.60
N ARG A 330 -9.17 11.66 14.22
CA ARG A 330 -10.34 11.81 15.11
C ARG A 330 -10.46 10.75 16.20
N HIS A 331 -9.87 9.57 16.02
CA HIS A 331 -9.97 8.49 17.02
C HIS A 331 -8.82 8.53 18.03
N PHE A 332 -7.65 9.06 17.64
CA PHE A 332 -6.47 9.10 18.50
C PHE A 332 -5.66 10.40 18.32
N ASP A 333 -4.40 10.29 17.87
CA ASP A 333 -3.43 11.38 17.86
C ASP A 333 -2.76 11.43 16.48
N ASP A 334 -2.82 12.60 15.84
CA ASP A 334 -2.20 12.91 14.55
C ASP A 334 -0.72 12.53 14.48
N LEU A 335 -0.02 12.50 15.62
CA LEU A 335 1.41 12.19 15.68
C LEU A 335 1.71 10.68 15.75
N LEU A 336 0.71 9.80 15.79
CA LEU A 336 0.95 8.35 15.87
C LEU A 336 1.71 7.79 14.66
N VAL A 337 1.36 8.24 13.45
CA VAL A 337 2.07 7.85 12.23
C VAL A 337 3.53 8.30 12.29
N ARG A 338 3.79 9.55 12.69
CA ARG A 338 5.15 10.02 12.93
C ARG A 338 5.91 9.16 13.96
N ARG A 339 5.28 8.86 15.10
CA ARG A 339 5.93 8.09 16.18
C ARG A 339 6.24 6.65 15.76
N SER A 340 5.43 6.04 14.91
CA SER A 340 5.77 4.70 14.37
C SER A 340 7.01 4.76 13.49
N TRP A 341 7.14 5.78 12.63
CA TRP A 341 8.37 6.00 11.85
C TRP A 341 9.59 6.35 12.71
N GLU A 342 9.42 7.09 13.81
CA GLU A 342 10.51 7.32 14.77
C GLU A 342 10.92 6.03 15.50
N ALA A 343 9.96 5.17 15.85
CA ALA A 343 10.20 3.88 16.50
C ALA A 343 10.85 2.84 15.56
N ALA A 344 10.67 2.99 14.24
CA ALA A 344 11.23 2.12 13.21
C ALA A 344 12.76 2.05 13.23
N GLN A 345 13.43 3.06 13.80
CA GLN A 345 14.88 3.07 13.97
C GLN A 345 15.40 1.81 14.67
N THR A 346 14.61 1.21 15.57
CA THR A 346 15.02 0.02 16.34
C THR A 346 14.02 -1.13 16.28
N ARG A 347 12.97 -1.04 15.47
CA ARG A 347 11.86 -2.01 15.42
C ARG A 347 11.39 -2.21 14.00
N LEU A 348 10.93 -3.39 13.63
CA LEU A 348 10.23 -3.63 12.36
C LEU A 348 8.89 -2.87 12.32
N SER A 349 8.27 -2.75 11.15
CA SER A 349 7.11 -1.88 10.91
C SER A 349 5.95 -2.12 11.88
N LEU A 350 5.51 -3.37 12.06
CA LEU A 350 4.44 -3.71 12.99
C LEU A 350 4.80 -3.38 14.44
N ASP A 351 5.97 -3.79 14.90
CA ASP A 351 6.44 -3.52 16.27
C ASP A 351 6.59 -2.02 16.52
N ALA A 352 6.97 -1.25 15.50
CA ALA A 352 7.09 0.20 15.58
C ALA A 352 5.71 0.87 15.71
N ILE A 353 4.70 0.39 14.99
CA ILE A 353 3.32 0.86 15.12
C ILE A 353 2.76 0.47 16.48
N ASP A 354 2.92 -0.79 16.91
CA ASP A 354 2.47 -1.27 18.22
C ASP A 354 3.09 -0.47 19.38
N SER A 355 4.39 -0.16 19.26
CA SER A 355 5.08 0.71 20.21
C SER A 355 4.51 2.12 20.25
N ALA A 356 4.08 2.68 19.11
CA ALA A 356 3.43 3.98 19.06
C ALA A 356 2.03 3.94 19.70
N LEU A 357 1.33 2.81 19.58
CA LEU A 357 -0.01 2.56 20.12
C LEU A 357 -0.02 2.14 21.60
N THR A 358 1.13 1.90 22.23
CA THR A 358 1.23 1.46 23.63
C THR A 358 0.43 2.33 24.63
N PRO A 359 0.38 3.68 24.51
CA PRO A 359 -0.46 4.50 25.38
C PRO A 359 -1.96 4.18 25.30
N TYR A 360 -2.39 3.51 24.22
CA TYR A 360 -3.75 3.09 23.93
C TYR A 360 -3.94 1.56 24.03
N GLY A 361 -2.95 0.84 24.58
CA GLY A 361 -3.02 -0.62 24.75
C GLY A 361 -2.51 -1.43 23.56
N GLY A 362 -1.80 -0.81 22.62
CA GLY A 362 -1.19 -1.51 21.47
C GLY A 362 -2.22 -2.09 20.50
N PHE A 363 -1.76 -2.93 19.57
CA PHE A 363 -2.62 -3.68 18.67
C PHE A 363 -3.61 -4.58 19.42
N GLU A 364 -3.27 -5.08 20.61
CA GLU A 364 -4.20 -5.90 21.41
C GLU A 364 -5.53 -5.17 21.67
N THR A 365 -5.46 -3.85 21.91
CA THR A 365 -6.66 -3.02 22.14
C THR A 365 -7.16 -2.37 20.86
N VAL A 366 -6.26 -1.80 20.06
CA VAL A 366 -6.63 -0.97 18.90
C VAL A 366 -7.08 -1.81 17.70
N TRP A 367 -6.51 -2.99 17.49
CA TRP A 367 -6.82 -3.81 16.32
C TRP A 367 -8.30 -4.26 16.29
N PRO A 368 -8.89 -4.81 17.37
CA PRO A 368 -10.31 -5.16 17.35
C PRO A 368 -11.24 -3.97 17.05
N GLU A 369 -10.92 -2.77 17.54
CA GLU A 369 -11.71 -1.57 17.28
C GLU A 369 -11.59 -1.11 15.83
N PHE A 370 -10.37 -1.11 15.27
CA PHE A 370 -10.13 -0.84 13.86
C PHE A 370 -10.91 -1.80 12.95
N VAL A 371 -10.89 -3.09 13.27
CA VAL A 371 -11.67 -4.10 12.53
C VAL A 371 -13.17 -3.82 12.65
N VAL A 372 -13.67 -3.43 13.82
CA VAL A 372 -15.08 -3.04 13.97
C VAL A 372 -15.40 -1.82 13.10
N ALA A 373 -14.57 -0.78 13.09
CA ALA A 373 -14.76 0.42 12.26
C ALA A 373 -14.82 0.08 10.75
N ASN A 374 -13.97 -0.84 10.30
CA ASN A 374 -13.94 -1.33 8.91
C ASN A 374 -15.26 -2.01 8.47
N TRP A 375 -16.14 -2.43 9.38
CA TRP A 375 -17.48 -2.91 9.02
C TRP A 375 -18.25 -1.89 8.17
N ASN A 376 -18.10 -0.60 8.52
CA ASN A 376 -18.64 0.58 7.85
C ASN A 376 -20.06 0.44 7.26
N ARG A 377 -20.97 -0.18 8.02
CA ARG A 377 -22.42 -0.30 7.74
C ARG A 377 -23.18 -0.14 9.04
N PHE A 378 -24.40 0.38 9.00
CA PHE A 378 -25.22 0.55 10.21
C PHE A 378 -25.25 -0.75 11.06
N PRO A 379 -25.03 -0.67 12.39
CA PRO A 379 -24.89 0.54 13.21
C PRO A 379 -23.47 1.11 13.33
N VAL A 380 -22.45 0.48 12.75
CA VAL A 380 -21.03 0.90 12.83
C VAL A 380 -20.59 1.45 11.48
N ASN A 381 -20.66 2.76 11.32
CA ASN A 381 -20.52 3.47 10.05
C ASN A 381 -19.49 4.61 10.13
N ASP A 382 -18.40 4.38 10.86
CA ASP A 382 -17.37 5.36 11.19
C ASP A 382 -16.84 6.11 9.95
N TYR A 383 -16.57 5.40 8.86
CA TYR A 383 -16.02 6.02 7.64
C TYR A 383 -17.08 6.71 6.77
N MET A 384 -18.38 6.56 7.06
CA MET A 384 -19.41 7.34 6.37
C MET A 384 -19.30 8.84 6.70
N LEU A 385 -18.69 9.21 7.83
CA LEU A 385 -18.36 10.62 8.14
C LEU A 385 -17.34 11.21 7.17
N ASP A 386 -16.53 10.35 6.56
CA ASP A 386 -15.57 10.67 5.51
C ASP A 386 -16.16 10.47 4.11
N LYS A 387 -17.44 10.09 4.02
CA LYS A 387 -18.16 9.73 2.79
C LYS A 387 -17.68 8.44 2.12
N LEU A 388 -16.81 7.66 2.78
CA LEU A 388 -16.46 6.33 2.32
C LEU A 388 -17.68 5.42 2.51
N ASN A 389 -18.25 4.96 1.40
CA ASN A 389 -19.54 4.24 1.39
C ASN A 389 -19.39 2.71 1.22
N ILE A 390 -18.17 2.21 1.35
CA ILE A 390 -17.84 0.79 1.31
C ILE A 390 -17.35 0.34 2.68
N GLY A 391 -17.63 -0.91 3.03
CA GLY A 391 -17.15 -1.56 4.25
C GLY A 391 -16.59 -2.93 3.93
N ALA A 392 -15.98 -3.56 4.93
CA ALA A 392 -15.31 -4.85 4.79
C ALA A 392 -16.22 -5.91 4.18
N SER A 393 -15.68 -6.73 3.28
CA SER A 393 -16.36 -7.89 2.73
C SER A 393 -16.76 -8.84 3.85
N ALA A 394 -17.97 -9.39 3.76
CA ALA A 394 -18.54 -10.24 4.79
C ALA A 394 -19.27 -11.42 4.16
N GLU A 395 -19.19 -12.57 4.82
CA GLU A 395 -20.00 -13.73 4.47
C GLU A 395 -21.42 -13.50 4.95
N GLU A 396 -22.35 -13.29 4.02
CA GLU A 396 -23.77 -13.10 4.33
C GLU A 396 -24.48 -14.44 4.50
N THR A 397 -25.17 -14.62 5.62
CA THR A 397 -26.00 -15.80 5.88
C THR A 397 -27.42 -15.39 6.29
N ASN A 398 -28.41 -15.84 5.51
CA ASN A 398 -29.82 -15.69 5.88
C ASN A 398 -30.23 -16.83 6.82
N VAL A 399 -30.67 -16.47 8.03
CA VAL A 399 -31.09 -17.43 9.04
C VAL A 399 -32.61 -17.61 8.99
N LEU A 400 -33.04 -18.84 8.69
CA LEU A 400 -34.45 -19.26 8.67
C LEU A 400 -34.65 -20.38 9.68
N LEU A 401 -35.70 -20.33 10.50
CA LEU A 401 -35.97 -21.37 11.51
C LEU A 401 -36.58 -22.65 10.92
N GLY A 402 -36.89 -22.66 9.62
CA GLY A 402 -37.34 -23.86 8.89
C GLY A 402 -38.63 -24.49 9.44
N GLY A 403 -39.42 -23.75 10.25
CA GLY A 403 -40.59 -24.29 10.94
C GLY A 403 -40.31 -25.00 12.27
N SER A 404 -39.06 -25.00 12.77
CA SER A 404 -38.73 -25.49 14.10
C SER A 404 -39.13 -24.48 15.17
N ASP A 405 -39.84 -24.93 16.21
CA ASP A 405 -40.35 -24.08 17.29
C ASP A 405 -39.32 -23.80 18.39
N ARG A 406 -38.21 -24.55 18.44
CA ARG A 406 -37.14 -24.33 19.45
C ARG A 406 -35.79 -24.70 18.86
N VAL A 407 -34.89 -23.74 18.94
CA VAL A 407 -33.46 -23.89 18.67
C VAL A 407 -33.22 -24.52 17.30
N ALA A 408 -33.23 -23.70 16.25
CA ALA A 408 -32.32 -24.01 15.15
C ALA A 408 -30.92 -23.85 15.75
N GLU A 409 -30.38 -24.92 16.32
CA GLU A 409 -28.95 -25.07 16.44
C GLU A 409 -28.48 -24.99 15.00
N MET A 410 -28.06 -23.80 14.57
CA MET A 410 -27.05 -23.73 13.54
C MET A 410 -25.77 -24.28 14.16
N GLU A 411 -25.75 -25.59 14.46
CA GLU A 411 -24.65 -26.38 13.94
C GLU A 411 -24.78 -26.19 12.45
N SER A 412 -24.03 -25.21 11.97
CA SER A 412 -24.05 -24.75 10.60
C SER A 412 -24.26 -25.93 9.64
N ASN A 413 -25.05 -25.74 8.60
CA ASN A 413 -25.00 -26.60 7.43
C ASN A 413 -23.64 -26.43 6.70
N GLY A 414 -22.50 -26.49 7.41
CA GLY A 414 -21.15 -26.49 6.86
C GLY A 414 -20.25 -25.26 7.12
N VAL A 415 -20.58 -24.32 8.01
CA VAL A 415 -19.73 -23.14 8.29
C VAL A 415 -19.60 -22.89 9.81
N PHE A 416 -18.45 -23.31 10.33
CA PHE A 416 -17.95 -23.31 11.72
C PHE A 416 -18.03 -24.61 12.52
N ALA A 417 -17.41 -25.67 11.97
CA ALA A 417 -16.84 -26.77 12.75
C ALA A 417 -15.34 -26.99 12.46
N GLY A 418 -14.64 -25.94 12.01
CA GLY A 418 -13.19 -25.94 11.87
C GLY A 418 -12.57 -24.84 12.74
N PRO A 419 -11.33 -25.00 13.23
CA PRO A 419 -10.62 -23.90 13.86
C PRO A 419 -10.57 -22.72 12.88
N LEU A 420 -11.03 -21.55 13.32
CA LEU A 420 -10.77 -20.27 12.66
C LEU A 420 -9.26 -20.07 12.63
N SER A 421 -8.66 -20.35 11.47
CA SER A 421 -7.27 -20.00 11.19
C SER A 421 -7.32 -18.64 10.50
N ILE A 422 -7.07 -17.58 11.25
CA ILE A 422 -6.89 -16.23 10.70
C ILE A 422 -5.42 -15.86 10.80
N GLU A 423 -4.93 -15.14 9.80
CA GLU A 423 -3.57 -14.62 9.78
C GLU A 423 -3.41 -13.57 10.90
N PRO A 424 -2.19 -13.33 11.40
CA PRO A 424 -1.93 -12.22 12.31
C PRO A 424 -2.39 -10.90 11.70
N LEU A 425 -3.02 -10.04 12.50
CA LEU A 425 -3.53 -8.74 12.05
C LEU A 425 -4.37 -8.86 10.76
N SER A 426 -5.27 -9.84 10.75
CA SER A 426 -6.36 -9.97 9.79
C SER A 426 -7.71 -10.13 10.51
N ALA A 427 -8.79 -10.25 9.74
CA ALA A 427 -10.15 -10.30 10.23
C ALA A 427 -11.06 -11.18 9.36
N GLN A 428 -12.17 -11.63 9.93
CA GLN A 428 -13.29 -12.19 9.17
C GLN A 428 -14.60 -11.57 9.65
N TYR A 429 -15.50 -11.29 8.70
CA TYR A 429 -16.79 -10.66 8.95
C TYR A 429 -17.92 -11.59 8.51
N PHE A 430 -18.92 -11.74 9.39
CA PHE A 430 -20.13 -12.49 9.12
C PHE A 430 -21.34 -11.58 9.30
N ASP A 431 -22.22 -11.55 8.30
CA ASP A 431 -23.50 -10.82 8.35
C ASP A 431 -24.67 -11.81 8.45
N PHE A 432 -25.20 -11.96 9.66
CA PHE A 432 -26.36 -12.82 9.88
C PHE A 432 -27.66 -12.02 9.78
N LYS A 433 -28.46 -12.36 8.76
CA LYS A 433 -29.78 -11.76 8.52
C LYS A 433 -30.89 -12.66 9.04
N PHE A 434 -31.48 -12.29 10.16
CA PHE A 434 -32.63 -12.98 10.78
C PHE A 434 -33.94 -12.50 10.16
N SER A 435 -34.25 -12.99 8.96
CA SER A 435 -35.43 -12.56 8.20
C SER A 435 -36.72 -13.28 8.57
N ASP A 436 -36.64 -14.40 9.28
CA ASP A 436 -37.80 -15.16 9.74
C ASP A 436 -38.50 -14.43 10.91
N PRO A 437 -39.78 -14.01 10.76
CA PRO A 437 -40.51 -13.29 11.80
C PRO A 437 -40.78 -14.14 13.06
N LYS A 438 -40.46 -15.43 13.07
CA LYS A 438 -40.50 -16.30 14.26
C LYS A 438 -39.25 -16.19 15.13
N VAL A 439 -38.16 -15.59 14.65
CA VAL A 439 -36.98 -15.35 15.48
C VAL A 439 -37.35 -14.37 16.60
N ARG A 440 -37.13 -14.78 17.85
CA ARG A 440 -37.42 -13.99 19.06
C ARG A 440 -36.17 -13.66 19.88
N SER A 441 -35.12 -14.46 19.72
CA SER A 441 -33.85 -14.31 20.43
C SER A 441 -32.73 -14.93 19.60
N VAL A 442 -31.55 -14.33 19.68
CA VAL A 442 -30.31 -14.85 19.09
C VAL A 442 -29.31 -15.00 20.24
N VAL A 443 -28.60 -16.11 20.29
CA VAL A 443 -27.52 -16.34 21.24
C VAL A 443 -26.25 -16.60 20.44
N PHE A 444 -25.26 -15.74 20.62
CA PHE A 444 -23.92 -15.92 20.09
C PHE A 444 -23.00 -16.39 21.21
N ILE A 445 -22.21 -17.43 20.94
CA ILE A 445 -21.31 -18.02 21.93
C ILE A 445 -19.91 -17.98 21.35
N ASN A 446 -19.05 -17.16 21.95
CA ASN A 446 -17.64 -17.13 21.62
C ASN A 446 -16.95 -18.39 22.18
N GLY A 447 -16.70 -19.37 21.30
CA GLY A 447 -16.03 -20.63 21.62
C GLY A 447 -14.55 -20.48 22.00
N LEU A 448 -13.93 -19.30 21.83
CA LEU A 448 -12.53 -19.03 22.18
C LEU A 448 -12.34 -18.80 23.69
N THR A 449 -13.28 -18.11 24.33
CA THR A 449 -13.21 -17.77 25.76
C THR A 449 -14.24 -18.53 26.61
N PHE A 450 -15.26 -19.15 25.99
CA PHE A 450 -16.32 -19.87 26.71
C PHE A 450 -16.58 -21.24 26.09
N LYS A 451 -16.52 -22.29 26.91
CA LYS A 451 -17.03 -23.61 26.53
C LYS A 451 -18.54 -23.64 26.77
N LEU A 452 -19.31 -23.81 25.70
CA LEU A 452 -20.76 -24.01 25.82
C LEU A 452 -21.03 -25.34 26.54
N ALA A 453 -21.79 -25.29 27.63
CA ALA A 453 -22.34 -26.47 28.29
C ALA A 453 -23.87 -26.40 28.19
N ILE A 454 -24.44 -27.09 27.20
CA ILE A 454 -25.90 -27.20 27.07
C ILE A 454 -26.38 -28.20 28.12
N ARG A 455 -27.23 -27.75 29.04
CA ARG A 455 -27.91 -28.63 30.00
C ARG A 455 -29.37 -28.80 29.57
N PRO A 456 -29.92 -30.02 29.59
CA PRO A 456 -31.34 -30.22 29.35
C PRO A 456 -32.16 -29.40 30.33
N HIS A 457 -33.27 -28.80 29.86
CA HIS A 457 -34.16 -28.06 30.74
C HIS A 457 -34.73 -29.03 31.79
N PRO A 458 -34.77 -28.70 33.09
CA PRO A 458 -35.27 -29.61 34.14
C PRO A 458 -36.74 -30.04 34.01
N MET A 459 -37.44 -29.57 32.97
CA MET A 459 -38.82 -29.96 32.64
C MET A 459 -38.88 -31.17 31.69
N ASP A 460 -37.79 -31.51 30.97
CA ASP A 460 -37.75 -32.70 30.10
C ASP A 460 -37.51 -34.01 30.87
N GLN A 461 -37.18 -33.93 32.17
CA GLN A 461 -37.08 -35.10 33.05
C GLN A 461 -38.41 -35.43 33.77
N ARG A 462 -39.49 -34.73 33.47
CA ARG A 462 -40.83 -35.01 34.02
C ARG A 462 -41.80 -35.44 32.93
N ARG A 463 -41.55 -36.58 32.29
CA ARG A 463 -42.61 -37.44 31.77
C ARG A 463 -42.27 -38.89 32.16
N PRO A 464 -43.18 -39.61 32.84
CA PRO A 464 -43.04 -41.06 33.06
C PRO A 464 -43.14 -41.83 31.74
#